data_AF-A0A8C6AZB5-F1
#
_entry.id   AF-A0A8C6AZB5-F1
#
_cell.length_a   1.000
_cell.length_b   1.000
_cell.length_c   1.000
_cell.angle_alpha   90.00
_cell.angle_beta   90.00
_cell.angle_gamma   90.00
#
_symmetry.space_group_name_H-M   'P 1'
#
loop_
_entity.id
_entity.type
_entity.pdbx_description
1 polymer ?
#
loop_
_entity_poly.entity_id
_entity_poly.type
_entity_poly.pdbx_seq_one_letter_code
_entity_poly.pdbx_strand_id
1 'polypeptide(L)'
;TMELAERFLLDALAYLECALGFLCYVLLKLVGSPYGRYASPRSAFRLPARAAWAVQELPSLAVPLLACACAPAERLNRWPNCILLTMFLVHYAQRALIFPFLIRGGKPMPLYTFILAFMFCTYNGYLQSRYLSQYAVYADNWLTDPRFLTGFVLWLLGMLINIHSDHVLRNLRKPGETGYKIPRGGLFEYITAANYFGEVVEWCGYALASWSIQGWAFAVFTFCVLLTRAQQHHQWYHEKFEDYPKFRKIMIPFLF
;
A
#
# COMPACT_ATOMS: atom_id res chain seq x y z
N THR A 1 -32.94 -6.34 6.84
CA THR A 1 -32.31 -7.22 7.86
C THR A 1 -31.00 -6.60 8.30
N MET A 2 -30.42 -7.04 9.43
CA MET A 2 -29.16 -6.52 9.97
C MET A 2 -27.99 -6.65 8.98
N GLU A 3 -27.93 -7.75 8.23
CA GLU A 3 -26.92 -8.00 7.19
C GLU A 3 -26.95 -6.97 6.05
N LEU A 4 -28.15 -6.58 5.61
CA LEU A 4 -28.28 -5.58 4.56
C LEU A 4 -27.75 -4.22 5.04
N ALA A 5 -28.03 -3.85 6.29
CA ALA A 5 -27.54 -2.61 6.89
C ALA A 5 -26.01 -2.59 7.02
N GLU A 6 -25.39 -3.71 7.44
CA GLU A 6 -23.93 -3.80 7.52
C GLU A 6 -23.28 -3.74 6.13
N ARG A 7 -23.85 -4.39 5.11
CA ARG A 7 -23.34 -4.27 3.74
C ARG A 7 -23.38 -2.83 3.23
N PHE A 8 -24.48 -2.11 3.44
CA PHE A 8 -24.57 -0.69 3.09
C PHE A 8 -23.53 0.16 3.85
N LEU A 9 -23.29 -0.16 5.12
CA LEU A 9 -22.25 0.50 5.90
C LEU A 9 -20.86 0.25 5.28
N LEU A 10 -20.52 -0.98 4.90
CA LEU A 10 -19.23 -1.30 4.26
C LEU A 10 -19.06 -0.56 2.93
N ASP A 11 -20.12 -0.45 2.12
CA ASP A 11 -20.06 0.33 0.88
C ASP A 11 -19.88 1.83 1.16
N ALA A 12 -20.60 2.38 2.14
CA ALA A 12 -20.44 3.77 2.57
C ALA A 12 -19.03 4.06 3.12
N LEU A 13 -18.46 3.11 3.86
CA LEU A 13 -17.07 3.17 4.30
C LEU A 13 -16.13 3.18 3.08
N ALA A 14 -16.29 2.29 2.11
CA ALA A 14 -15.45 2.31 0.90
C ALA A 14 -15.51 3.66 0.15
N TYR A 15 -16.69 4.28 0.04
CA TYR A 15 -16.79 5.63 -0.55
C TYR A 15 -16.11 6.70 0.32
N LEU A 16 -16.21 6.60 1.64
CA LEU A 16 -15.47 7.48 2.56
C LEU A 16 -13.97 7.30 2.39
N GLU A 17 -13.47 6.09 2.21
CA GLU A 17 -12.05 5.81 1.95
C GLU A 17 -11.57 6.50 0.66
N CYS A 18 -12.34 6.42 -0.43
CA CYS A 18 -12.06 7.18 -1.66
C CYS A 18 -11.97 8.69 -1.40
N ALA A 19 -12.95 9.25 -0.67
CA ALA A 19 -12.97 10.67 -0.35
C ALA A 19 -11.78 11.09 0.52
N LEU A 20 -11.42 10.27 1.50
CA LEU A 20 -10.24 10.46 2.35
C LEU A 20 -8.94 10.36 1.52
N GLY A 21 -8.87 9.44 0.56
CA GLY A 21 -7.74 9.33 -0.36
C GLY A 21 -7.52 10.61 -1.16
N PHE A 22 -8.59 11.16 -1.74
CA PHE A 22 -8.54 12.44 -2.44
C PHE A 22 -8.16 13.61 -1.51
N LEU A 23 -8.76 13.67 -0.32
CA LEU A 23 -8.42 14.68 0.69
C LEU A 23 -6.93 14.59 1.08
N CYS A 24 -6.41 13.38 1.31
CA CYS A 24 -5.01 13.14 1.58
C CYS A 24 -4.12 13.60 0.41
N TYR A 25 -4.52 13.34 -0.84
CA TYR A 25 -3.80 13.84 -2.01
C TYR A 25 -3.71 15.38 -2.01
N VAL A 26 -4.81 16.08 -1.75
CA VAL A 26 -4.82 17.55 -1.69
C VAL A 26 -3.93 18.05 -0.54
N LEU A 27 -4.10 17.51 0.67
CA LEU A 27 -3.33 17.92 1.85
C LEU A 27 -1.83 17.65 1.69
N LEU A 28 -1.45 16.49 1.17
CA LEU A 28 -0.04 16.13 0.94
C LEU A 28 0.61 17.01 -0.13
N LYS A 29 -0.14 17.48 -1.12
CA LYS A 29 0.37 18.47 -2.08
C LYS A 29 0.62 19.83 -1.44
N LEU A 30 -0.24 20.26 -0.52
CA LEU A 30 -0.14 21.58 0.13
C LEU A 30 0.93 21.61 1.23
N VAL A 31 1.01 20.56 2.05
CA VAL A 31 1.82 20.55 3.28
C VAL A 31 3.11 19.74 3.12
N GLY A 32 3.19 18.85 2.14
CA GLY A 32 4.31 17.94 1.98
C GLY A 32 4.18 16.65 2.80
N SER A 33 4.92 15.60 2.44
CA SER A 33 4.97 14.38 3.25
C SER A 33 5.74 14.62 4.55
N PRO A 34 5.26 14.13 5.70
CA PRO A 34 5.88 14.46 6.99
C PRO A 34 6.98 13.52 7.46
N TYR A 35 7.32 12.48 6.70
CA TYR A 35 8.21 11.40 7.14
C TYR A 35 9.23 10.97 6.10
N GLY A 36 10.19 10.14 6.51
CA GLY A 36 11.29 9.73 5.65
C GLY A 36 12.21 10.92 5.36
N ARG A 37 12.53 11.17 4.09
CA ARG A 37 13.45 12.26 3.71
C ARG A 37 12.96 13.65 4.11
N TYR A 38 11.65 13.83 4.20
CA TYR A 38 10.96 15.08 4.53
C TYR A 38 10.69 15.28 6.02
N ALA A 39 11.09 14.33 6.88
CA ALA A 39 10.84 14.45 8.30
C ALA A 39 11.44 15.73 8.89
N SER A 40 10.57 16.58 9.45
CA SER A 40 10.96 17.83 10.10
C SER A 40 11.63 17.57 11.45
N PRO A 41 12.70 18.29 11.81
CA PRO A 41 13.30 18.21 13.14
C PRO A 41 12.36 18.66 14.27
N ARG A 42 11.31 19.44 13.95
CA ARG A 42 10.43 20.10 14.93
C ARG A 42 9.36 19.20 15.56
N SER A 43 9.20 17.95 15.11
CA SER A 43 8.22 17.03 15.71
C SER A 43 8.74 16.51 17.06
N ALA A 44 8.06 16.88 18.15
CA ALA A 44 8.47 16.54 19.52
C ALA A 44 8.40 15.04 19.83
N PHE A 45 7.39 14.33 19.27
CA PHE A 45 7.16 12.90 19.53
C PHE A 45 7.46 12.06 18.30
N ARG A 46 8.50 11.23 18.38
CA ARG A 46 8.98 10.40 17.27
C ARG A 46 9.24 8.97 17.73
N LEU A 47 8.91 8.03 16.86
CA LEU A 47 9.12 6.61 17.07
C LEU A 47 10.29 6.09 16.23
N PRO A 48 11.05 5.08 16.72
CA PRO A 48 12.04 4.39 15.91
C PRO A 48 11.39 3.82 14.65
N ALA A 49 11.99 4.09 13.47
CA ALA A 49 11.37 3.77 12.18
C ALA A 49 10.96 2.29 12.05
N ARG A 50 11.83 1.36 12.47
CA ARG A 50 11.55 -0.09 12.39
C ARG A 50 10.33 -0.49 13.21
N ALA A 51 10.25 0.00 14.45
CA ALA A 51 9.11 -0.28 15.34
C ALA A 51 7.82 0.37 14.81
N ALA A 52 7.90 1.62 14.35
CA ALA A 52 6.75 2.31 13.77
C ALA A 52 6.17 1.56 12.56
N TRP A 53 7.02 1.15 11.61
CA TRP A 53 6.59 0.37 10.45
C TRP A 53 6.04 -1.02 10.83
N ALA A 54 6.68 -1.72 11.77
CA ALA A 54 6.18 -3.03 12.21
C ALA A 54 4.80 -2.95 12.84
N VAL A 55 4.56 -1.95 13.71
CA VAL A 55 3.30 -1.86 14.46
C VAL A 55 2.19 -1.19 13.64
N GLN A 56 2.49 -0.19 12.80
CA GLN A 56 1.42 0.52 12.07
C GLN A 56 0.73 -0.36 11.02
N GLU A 57 1.46 -1.30 10.41
CA GLU A 57 0.95 -2.18 9.33
C GLU A 57 0.29 -3.45 9.88
N LEU A 58 0.62 -3.81 11.13
CA LEU A 58 0.16 -5.04 11.78
C LEU A 58 -1.38 -5.20 11.80
N PRO A 59 -2.20 -4.15 12.00
CA PRO A 59 -3.65 -4.30 11.99
C PRO A 59 -4.21 -4.84 10.67
N SER A 60 -3.62 -4.51 9.52
CA SER A 60 -4.04 -5.07 8.24
C SER A 60 -3.68 -6.55 8.06
N LEU A 61 -2.86 -7.12 8.96
CA LEU A 61 -2.67 -8.56 9.06
C LEU A 61 -3.56 -9.16 10.16
N ALA A 62 -3.56 -8.55 11.35
CA ALA A 62 -4.21 -9.08 12.54
C ALA A 62 -5.75 -9.03 12.45
N VAL A 63 -6.32 -7.93 11.96
CA VAL A 63 -7.79 -7.78 11.87
C VAL A 63 -8.41 -8.83 10.94
N PRO A 64 -7.89 -9.07 9.72
CA PRO A 64 -8.39 -10.16 8.88
C PRO A 64 -8.27 -11.54 9.52
N LEU A 65 -7.17 -11.85 10.20
CA LEU A 65 -6.98 -13.14 10.87
C LEU A 65 -7.97 -13.32 12.03
N LEU A 66 -8.18 -12.28 12.84
CA LEU A 66 -9.17 -12.27 13.91
C LEU A 66 -10.60 -12.41 13.34
N ALA A 67 -10.90 -11.76 12.22
CA ALA A 67 -12.20 -11.89 11.55
C ALA A 67 -12.45 -13.33 11.09
N CYS A 68 -11.42 -14.03 10.60
CA CYS A 68 -11.52 -15.45 10.24
C CYS A 68 -11.71 -16.37 11.45
N ALA A 69 -11.17 -16.01 12.61
CA ALA A 69 -11.21 -16.84 13.81
C ALA A 69 -12.48 -16.64 14.66
N CYS A 70 -13.03 -15.43 14.69
CA CYS A 70 -14.08 -15.04 15.65
C CYS A 70 -15.51 -15.07 15.09
N ALA A 71 -15.70 -15.11 13.78
CA ALA A 71 -17.02 -15.07 13.15
C ALA A 71 -17.19 -16.21 12.14
N PRO A 72 -18.42 -16.75 11.96
CA PRO A 72 -18.69 -17.69 10.88
C PRO A 72 -18.35 -17.04 9.53
N ALA A 73 -17.22 -17.40 8.95
CA ALA A 73 -16.73 -16.82 7.70
C ALA A 73 -17.28 -17.62 6.51
N GLU A 74 -18.61 -17.66 6.38
CA GLU A 74 -19.31 -18.55 5.44
C GLU A 74 -18.80 -18.44 4.00
N ARG A 75 -18.43 -17.23 3.57
CA ARG A 75 -17.93 -17.00 2.22
C ARG A 75 -16.50 -17.51 2.02
N LEU A 76 -15.69 -17.62 3.08
CA LEU A 76 -14.33 -18.16 2.97
C LEU A 76 -14.29 -19.65 2.68
N ASN A 77 -15.43 -20.35 2.78
CA ASN A 77 -15.57 -21.71 2.26
C ASN A 77 -15.52 -21.78 0.72
N ARG A 78 -15.54 -20.62 0.04
CA ARG A 78 -15.42 -20.51 -1.41
C ARG A 78 -14.00 -20.09 -1.79
N TRP A 79 -13.44 -20.78 -2.77
CA TRP A 79 -12.06 -20.54 -3.24
C TRP A 79 -11.78 -19.09 -3.67
N PRO A 80 -12.66 -18.38 -4.43
CA PRO A 80 -12.41 -16.99 -4.78
C PRO A 80 -12.15 -16.09 -3.57
N ASN A 81 -13.03 -16.16 -2.56
CA ASN A 81 -12.92 -15.36 -1.34
C ASN A 81 -11.66 -15.70 -0.55
N CYS A 82 -11.37 -17.00 -0.40
CA CYS A 82 -10.19 -17.47 0.30
C CYS A 82 -8.89 -17.00 -0.38
N ILE A 83 -8.80 -17.10 -1.72
CA ILE A 83 -7.62 -16.67 -2.48
C ILE A 83 -7.44 -15.15 -2.40
N LEU A 84 -8.52 -14.37 -2.57
CA LEU A 84 -8.46 -12.91 -2.47
C LEU A 84 -8.00 -12.46 -1.09
N LEU A 85 -8.58 -13.01 -0.02
CA LEU A 85 -8.14 -12.69 1.33
C LEU A 85 -6.68 -13.10 1.56
N THR A 86 -6.27 -14.24 0.99
CA THR A 86 -4.87 -14.69 1.04
C THR A 86 -3.93 -13.72 0.33
N MET A 87 -4.28 -13.19 -0.84
CA MET A 87 -3.49 -12.17 -1.54
C MET A 87 -3.23 -10.96 -0.64
N PHE A 88 -4.28 -10.45 0.02
CA PHE A 88 -4.18 -9.35 0.98
C PHE A 88 -3.26 -9.70 2.17
N LEU A 89 -3.45 -10.88 2.77
CA LEU A 89 -2.64 -11.36 3.89
C LEU A 89 -1.17 -11.57 3.52
N VAL A 90 -0.88 -12.08 2.32
CA VAL A 90 0.49 -12.30 1.83
C VAL A 90 1.24 -10.97 1.68
N HIS A 91 0.58 -9.94 1.11
CA HIS A 91 1.15 -8.59 1.09
C HIS A 91 1.47 -8.10 2.50
N TYR A 92 0.50 -8.14 3.42
CA TYR A 92 0.70 -7.59 4.75
C TYR A 92 1.62 -8.44 5.64
N ALA A 93 1.75 -9.74 5.39
CA ALA A 93 2.78 -10.56 6.01
C ALA A 93 4.17 -10.07 5.59
N GLN A 94 4.37 -9.78 4.30
CA GLN A 94 5.60 -9.18 3.81
C GLN A 94 5.81 -7.78 4.42
N ARG A 95 4.80 -6.92 4.38
CA ARG A 95 4.91 -5.50 4.77
C ARG A 95 5.04 -5.29 6.29
N ALA A 96 4.38 -6.11 7.11
CA ALA A 96 4.40 -5.98 8.58
C ALA A 96 5.46 -6.88 9.25
N LEU A 97 5.70 -8.08 8.74
CA LEU A 97 6.55 -9.08 9.42
C LEU A 97 7.94 -9.24 8.80
N ILE A 98 8.16 -8.79 7.56
CA ILE A 98 9.44 -8.95 6.86
C ILE A 98 10.10 -7.59 6.61
N PHE A 99 9.41 -6.70 5.89
CA PHE A 99 9.93 -5.40 5.48
C PHE A 99 10.53 -4.57 6.63
N PRO A 100 9.88 -4.41 7.81
CA PRO A 100 10.38 -3.53 8.87
C PRO A 100 11.70 -4.03 9.47
N PHE A 101 11.92 -5.34 9.46
CA PHE A 101 13.15 -5.96 9.92
C PHE A 101 14.29 -5.79 8.92
N LEU A 102 13.98 -5.54 7.64
CA LEU A 102 14.95 -5.32 6.56
C LEU A 102 15.29 -3.84 6.33
N ILE A 103 14.57 -2.91 6.99
CA ILE A 103 14.87 -1.47 6.94
C ILE A 103 16.29 -1.22 7.46
N ARG A 104 17.12 -0.55 6.63
CA ARG A 104 18.47 -0.13 6.97
C ARG A 104 18.52 1.39 7.16
N GLY A 105 18.75 1.82 8.40
CA GLY A 105 18.67 3.23 8.78
C GLY A 105 17.24 3.78 8.67
N GLY A 106 17.10 5.10 8.50
CA GLY A 106 15.81 5.77 8.36
C GLY A 106 15.58 6.81 9.43
N LYS A 107 14.99 7.94 9.05
CA LYS A 107 14.64 9.00 10.01
C LYS A 107 13.49 8.50 10.90
N PRO A 108 13.49 8.84 12.21
CA PRO A 108 12.37 8.53 13.10
C PRO A 108 11.04 9.03 12.54
N MET A 109 9.97 8.26 12.76
CA MET A 109 8.64 8.57 12.27
C MET A 109 7.90 9.48 13.26
N PRO A 110 7.26 10.59 12.84
CA PRO A 110 6.39 11.37 13.71
C PRO A 110 5.21 10.54 14.23
N LEU A 111 4.90 10.69 15.52
CA LEU A 111 3.85 9.91 16.18
C LEU A 111 2.47 10.02 15.50
N TYR A 112 2.09 11.21 15.03
CA TYR A 112 0.80 11.38 14.35
C TYR A 112 0.73 10.62 13.03
N THR A 113 1.83 10.55 12.28
CA THR A 113 1.89 9.78 11.01
C THR A 113 1.70 8.30 11.30
N PHE A 114 2.34 7.80 12.36
CA PHE A 114 2.17 6.43 12.84
C PHE A 114 0.71 6.15 13.24
N ILE A 115 0.07 7.03 14.02
CA ILE A 115 -1.33 6.85 14.45
C ILE A 115 -2.27 6.83 13.24
N LEU A 116 -2.09 7.75 12.28
CA LEU A 116 -2.89 7.77 11.05
C LEU A 116 -2.74 6.46 10.24
N ALA A 117 -1.51 5.97 10.08
CA ALA A 117 -1.24 4.72 9.39
C ALA A 117 -1.85 3.51 10.12
N PHE A 118 -1.74 3.45 11.46
CA PHE A 118 -2.33 2.39 12.27
C PHE A 118 -3.86 2.38 12.17
N MET A 119 -4.50 3.55 12.28
CA MET A 119 -5.95 3.68 12.12
C MET A 119 -6.39 3.25 10.72
N PHE A 120 -5.67 3.70 9.67
CA PHE A 120 -5.94 3.30 8.30
C PHE A 120 -5.80 1.78 8.11
N CYS A 121 -4.72 1.17 8.60
CA CYS A 121 -4.50 -0.27 8.46
C CYS A 121 -5.56 -1.09 9.20
N THR A 122 -6.04 -0.59 10.34
CA THR A 122 -7.15 -1.22 11.09
C THR A 122 -8.44 -1.13 10.29
N TYR A 123 -8.74 0.06 9.80
CA TYR A 123 -9.93 0.39 9.02
C TYR A 123 -10.00 -0.42 7.71
N ASN A 124 -8.96 -0.34 6.88
CA ASN A 124 -8.91 -1.05 5.60
C ASN A 124 -8.83 -2.56 5.81
N GLY A 125 -8.05 -3.03 6.79
CA GLY A 125 -8.01 -4.44 7.17
C GLY A 125 -9.39 -5.00 7.54
N TYR A 126 -10.17 -4.25 8.33
CA TYR A 126 -11.56 -4.59 8.62
C TYR A 126 -12.43 -4.58 7.36
N LEU A 127 -12.36 -3.51 6.56
CA LEU A 127 -13.19 -3.33 5.38
C LEU A 127 -13.03 -4.47 4.37
N GLN A 128 -11.78 -4.81 4.01
CA GLN A 128 -11.49 -5.89 3.06
C GLN A 128 -11.90 -7.26 3.60
N SER A 129 -11.49 -7.58 4.84
CA SER A 129 -11.74 -8.91 5.41
C SER A 129 -13.20 -9.16 5.73
N ARG A 130 -13.92 -8.16 6.27
CA ARG A 130 -15.34 -8.29 6.58
C ARG A 130 -16.16 -8.47 5.31
N TYR A 131 -15.87 -7.70 4.26
CA TYR A 131 -16.57 -7.85 2.99
C TYR A 131 -16.32 -9.24 2.36
N LEU A 132 -15.06 -9.66 2.25
CA LEU A 132 -14.71 -10.94 1.62
C LEU A 132 -15.19 -12.16 2.41
N SER A 133 -15.23 -12.09 3.74
CA SER A 133 -15.61 -13.24 4.59
C SER A 133 -17.12 -13.44 4.73
N GLN A 134 -17.93 -12.39 4.54
CA GLN A 134 -19.37 -12.43 4.82
C GLN A 134 -20.23 -12.13 3.58
N TYR A 135 -19.82 -11.17 2.76
CA TYR A 135 -20.72 -10.52 1.80
C TYR A 135 -20.37 -10.76 0.34
N ALA A 136 -19.10 -10.96 0.00
CA ALA A 136 -18.67 -11.12 -1.38
C ALA A 136 -19.17 -12.45 -1.97
N VAL A 137 -19.95 -12.34 -3.05
CA VAL A 137 -20.47 -13.49 -3.80
C VAL A 137 -19.87 -13.48 -5.20
N TYR A 138 -19.24 -14.59 -5.55
CA TYR A 138 -18.62 -14.78 -6.86
C TYR A 138 -19.34 -15.92 -7.60
N ALA A 139 -19.32 -15.86 -8.93
CA ALA A 139 -19.79 -16.97 -9.75
C ALA A 139 -18.88 -18.20 -9.57
N ASP A 140 -19.40 -19.41 -9.80
CA ASP A 140 -18.63 -20.65 -9.60
C ASP A 140 -17.39 -20.73 -10.49
N ASN A 141 -17.42 -20.10 -11.67
CA ASN A 141 -16.31 -20.04 -12.61
C ASN A 141 -15.40 -18.79 -12.42
N TRP A 142 -15.54 -18.04 -11.33
CA TRP A 142 -14.84 -16.75 -11.14
C TRP A 142 -13.31 -16.87 -11.23
N LEU A 143 -12.71 -17.97 -10.76
CA LEU A 143 -11.27 -18.18 -10.85
C LEU A 143 -10.73 -18.28 -12.27
N THR A 144 -11.60 -18.62 -13.23
CA THR A 144 -11.29 -18.67 -14.66
C THR A 144 -11.77 -17.42 -15.41
N ASP A 145 -12.45 -16.50 -14.72
CA ASP A 145 -12.90 -15.24 -15.31
C ASP A 145 -11.68 -14.37 -15.70
N PRO A 146 -11.66 -13.76 -16.88
CA PRO A 146 -10.56 -12.90 -17.32
C PRO A 146 -10.22 -11.78 -16.34
N ARG A 147 -11.20 -11.24 -15.60
CA ARG A 147 -10.97 -10.21 -14.57
C ARG A 147 -10.14 -10.77 -13.42
N PHE A 148 -10.50 -11.95 -12.91
CA PHE A 148 -9.75 -12.59 -11.83
C PHE A 148 -8.33 -12.94 -12.26
N LEU A 149 -8.17 -13.57 -13.43
CA LEU A 149 -6.86 -13.97 -13.94
C LEU A 149 -5.94 -12.76 -14.18
N THR A 150 -6.47 -11.73 -14.85
CA THR A 150 -5.72 -10.50 -15.11
C THR A 150 -5.38 -9.79 -13.80
N GLY A 151 -6.35 -9.67 -12.89
CA GLY A 151 -6.17 -9.05 -11.59
C GLY A 151 -5.12 -9.76 -10.74
N PHE A 152 -5.14 -11.10 -10.71
CA PHE A 152 -4.15 -11.90 -9.99
C PHE A 152 -2.74 -11.72 -10.56
N VAL A 153 -2.59 -11.72 -11.89
CA VAL A 153 -1.28 -11.48 -12.54
C VAL A 153 -0.77 -10.07 -12.23
N LEU A 154 -1.62 -9.04 -12.32
CA LEU A 154 -1.26 -7.67 -11.98
C LEU A 154 -0.87 -7.54 -10.50
N TRP A 155 -1.63 -8.18 -9.60
CA TRP A 155 -1.33 -8.21 -8.17
C TRP A 155 0.07 -8.79 -7.93
N LEU A 156 0.36 -9.98 -8.48
CA LEU A 156 1.64 -10.65 -8.29
C LEU A 156 2.81 -9.84 -8.89
N LEU A 157 2.66 -9.33 -10.11
CA LEU A 157 3.69 -8.51 -10.75
C LEU A 157 3.95 -7.22 -9.97
N GLY A 158 2.89 -6.55 -9.51
CA GLY A 158 2.99 -5.35 -8.68
C GLY A 158 3.75 -5.61 -7.39
N MET A 159 3.41 -6.69 -6.67
CA MET A 159 4.09 -7.11 -5.44
C MET A 159 5.57 -7.40 -5.68
N LEU A 160 5.92 -8.13 -6.74
CA LEU A 160 7.30 -8.44 -7.10
C LEU A 160 8.11 -7.18 -7.42
N ILE A 161 7.51 -6.24 -8.17
CA ILE A 161 8.12 -4.93 -8.46
C ILE A 161 8.35 -4.14 -7.17
N ASN A 162 7.36 -4.10 -6.28
CA ASN A 162 7.46 -3.38 -5.01
C ASN A 162 8.61 -3.94 -4.16
N ILE A 163 8.63 -5.26 -3.93
CA ILE A 163 9.66 -5.93 -3.12
C ILE A 163 11.06 -5.75 -3.72
N HIS A 164 11.20 -5.92 -5.04
CA HIS A 164 12.46 -5.72 -5.75
C HIS A 164 12.94 -4.26 -5.62
N SER A 165 12.06 -3.30 -5.82
CA SER A 165 12.40 -1.88 -5.74
C SER A 165 12.81 -1.49 -4.32
N ASP A 166 12.09 -1.97 -3.29
CA ASP A 166 12.47 -1.78 -1.89
C ASP A 166 13.80 -2.48 -1.57
N HIS A 167 14.11 -3.61 -2.23
CA HIS A 167 15.42 -4.26 -2.15
C HIS A 167 16.53 -3.40 -2.74
N VAL A 168 16.33 -2.77 -3.90
CA VAL A 168 17.30 -1.83 -4.46
C VAL A 168 17.50 -0.65 -3.50
N LEU A 169 16.42 -0.03 -3.04
CA LEU A 169 16.48 1.16 -2.16
C LEU A 169 17.23 0.89 -0.84
N ARG A 170 16.98 -0.24 -0.18
CA ARG A 170 17.63 -0.57 1.09
C ARG A 170 19.12 -0.89 0.93
N ASN A 171 19.55 -1.29 -0.26
CA ASN A 171 20.95 -1.63 -0.57
C ASN A 171 21.73 -0.47 -1.20
N LEU A 172 21.13 0.72 -1.36
CA LEU A 172 21.87 1.91 -1.81
C LEU A 172 22.97 2.33 -0.83
N ARG A 173 22.83 1.97 0.44
CA ARG A 173 23.74 2.35 1.52
C ARG A 173 24.47 1.16 2.08
N LYS A 174 25.78 1.29 2.25
CA LYS A 174 26.56 0.40 3.10
C LYS A 174 26.29 0.73 4.59
N PRO A 175 26.45 -0.23 5.52
CA PRO A 175 26.37 0.06 6.95
C PRO A 175 27.26 1.25 7.32
N GLY A 176 26.70 2.26 7.98
CA GLY A 176 27.39 3.50 8.36
C GLY A 176 27.23 4.70 7.41
N GLU A 177 26.73 4.50 6.17
CA GLU A 177 26.49 5.61 5.25
C GLU A 177 25.14 6.32 5.53
N THR A 178 25.15 7.65 5.53
CA THR A 178 23.96 8.48 5.80
C THR A 178 23.44 9.26 4.58
N GLY A 179 24.27 9.41 3.54
CA GLY A 179 23.93 10.13 2.31
C GLY A 179 22.85 9.45 1.47
N TYR A 180 22.07 10.22 0.71
CA TYR A 180 21.19 9.68 -0.32
C TYR A 180 21.98 9.41 -1.60
N LYS A 181 21.52 8.43 -2.40
CA LYS A 181 22.09 8.09 -3.70
C LYS A 181 20.96 7.95 -4.73
N ILE A 182 21.31 8.08 -6.01
CA ILE A 182 20.38 7.83 -7.12
C ILE A 182 20.16 6.31 -7.23
N PRO A 183 18.91 5.82 -7.15
CA PRO A 183 18.63 4.40 -7.36
C PRO A 183 18.86 4.00 -8.82
N ARG A 184 19.46 2.83 -9.04
CA ARG A 184 19.77 2.23 -10.35
C ARG A 184 19.35 0.76 -10.35
N GLY A 185 19.09 0.23 -11.54
CA GLY A 185 18.62 -1.14 -11.77
C GLY A 185 17.10 -1.28 -11.79
N GLY A 186 16.62 -2.27 -12.56
CA GLY A 186 15.20 -2.55 -12.72
C GLY A 186 14.40 -1.35 -13.24
N LEU A 187 13.20 -1.15 -12.71
CA LEU A 187 12.31 -0.05 -13.08
C LEU A 187 12.84 1.33 -12.70
N PHE A 188 13.81 1.44 -11.79
CA PHE A 188 14.42 2.73 -11.46
C PHE A 188 15.12 3.36 -12.66
N GLU A 189 15.48 2.58 -13.69
CA GLU A 189 16.03 3.17 -14.91
C GLU A 189 15.04 4.06 -15.66
N TYR A 190 13.74 3.81 -15.51
CA TYR A 190 12.68 4.53 -16.23
C TYR A 190 11.90 5.49 -15.34
N ILE A 191 11.71 5.14 -14.06
CA ILE A 191 10.85 5.89 -13.14
C ILE A 191 11.51 6.13 -11.78
N THR A 192 11.17 7.25 -11.14
CA THR A 192 11.70 7.60 -9.82
C THR A 192 11.15 6.73 -8.71
N ALA A 193 9.86 6.44 -8.75
CA ALA A 193 9.14 5.78 -7.65
C ALA A 193 8.73 4.36 -8.02
N ALA A 194 9.70 3.53 -8.40
CA ALA A 194 9.44 2.16 -8.86
C ALA A 194 8.72 1.28 -7.84
N ASN A 195 9.01 1.43 -6.55
CA ASN A 195 8.31 0.71 -5.49
C ASN A 195 6.83 1.12 -5.39
N TYR A 196 6.54 2.43 -5.49
CA TYR A 196 5.17 2.94 -5.46
C TYR A 196 4.38 2.53 -6.71
N PHE A 197 5.02 2.51 -7.89
CA PHE A 197 4.40 1.98 -9.10
C PHE A 197 3.99 0.52 -8.92
N GLY A 198 4.89 -0.33 -8.39
CA GLY A 198 4.58 -1.72 -8.10
C GLY A 198 3.37 -1.87 -7.16
N GLU A 199 3.33 -1.08 -6.09
CA GLU A 199 2.23 -1.12 -5.12
C GLU A 199 0.89 -0.64 -5.70
N VAL A 200 0.90 0.40 -6.55
CA VAL A 200 -0.30 0.82 -7.28
C VAL A 200 -0.80 -0.28 -8.23
N VAL A 201 0.10 -0.89 -9.00
CA VAL A 201 -0.25 -2.01 -9.90
C VAL A 201 -0.79 -3.19 -9.10
N GLU A 202 -0.20 -3.47 -7.95
CA GLU A 202 -0.61 -4.55 -7.05
C GLU A 202 -2.07 -4.39 -6.62
N TRP A 203 -2.43 -3.22 -6.09
CA TRP A 203 -3.77 -2.96 -5.58
C TRP A 203 -4.81 -2.76 -6.68
N CYS A 204 -4.43 -2.22 -7.84
CA CYS A 204 -5.30 -2.25 -9.02
C CYS A 204 -5.60 -3.68 -9.47
N GLY A 205 -4.60 -4.57 -9.44
CA GLY A 205 -4.78 -5.99 -9.73
C GLY A 205 -5.72 -6.67 -8.72
N TYR A 206 -5.50 -6.41 -7.43
CA TYR A 206 -6.38 -6.89 -6.36
C TYR A 206 -7.83 -6.41 -6.53
N ALA A 207 -8.04 -5.13 -6.81
CA ALA A 207 -9.37 -4.55 -7.06
C ALA A 207 -10.06 -5.16 -8.28
N LEU A 208 -9.31 -5.44 -9.35
CA LEU A 208 -9.82 -6.11 -10.55
C LEU A 208 -10.21 -7.57 -10.25
N ALA A 209 -9.40 -8.28 -9.46
CA ALA A 209 -9.68 -9.68 -9.10
C ALA A 209 -10.83 -9.81 -8.10
N SER A 210 -10.92 -8.89 -7.13
CA SER A 210 -12.00 -8.87 -6.13
C SER A 210 -13.30 -8.33 -6.72
N TRP A 211 -13.20 -7.51 -7.77
CA TRP A 211 -14.30 -6.80 -8.42
C TRP A 211 -15.28 -6.18 -7.42
N SER A 212 -14.73 -5.61 -6.34
CA SER A 212 -15.49 -5.05 -5.22
C SER A 212 -15.20 -3.56 -5.04
N ILE A 213 -16.19 -2.82 -4.53
CA ILE A 213 -16.01 -1.39 -4.24
C ILE A 213 -14.96 -1.18 -3.16
N GLN A 214 -14.84 -2.09 -2.19
CA GLN A 214 -13.82 -2.09 -1.15
C GLN A 214 -12.41 -2.23 -1.74
N GLY A 215 -12.21 -3.17 -2.69
CA GLY A 215 -10.92 -3.34 -3.35
C GLY A 215 -10.55 -2.11 -4.18
N TRP A 216 -11.50 -1.56 -4.94
CA TRP A 216 -11.30 -0.34 -5.72
C TRP A 216 -11.04 0.90 -4.85
N ALA A 217 -11.73 1.03 -3.72
CA ALA A 217 -11.52 2.12 -2.79
C ALA A 217 -10.09 2.14 -2.25
N PHE A 218 -9.58 0.96 -1.87
CA PHE A 218 -8.20 0.85 -1.40
C PHE A 218 -7.18 1.14 -2.51
N ALA A 219 -7.43 0.67 -3.74
CA ALA A 219 -6.58 0.99 -4.90
C ALA A 219 -6.53 2.51 -5.18
N VAL A 220 -7.68 3.18 -5.14
CA VAL A 220 -7.78 4.64 -5.32
C VAL A 220 -7.07 5.39 -4.18
N PHE A 221 -7.31 5.00 -2.93
CA PHE A 221 -6.63 5.59 -1.78
C PHE A 221 -5.10 5.47 -1.91
N THR A 222 -4.63 4.26 -2.22
CA THR A 222 -3.20 3.98 -2.39
C THR A 222 -2.61 4.81 -3.52
N PHE A 223 -3.27 4.87 -4.67
CA PHE A 223 -2.83 5.72 -5.78
C PHE A 223 -2.73 7.19 -5.37
N CYS A 224 -3.76 7.76 -4.74
CA CYS A 224 -3.78 9.15 -4.31
C CYS A 224 -2.63 9.47 -3.35
N VAL A 225 -2.38 8.63 -2.34
CA VAL A 225 -1.32 8.85 -1.36
C VAL A 225 0.07 8.66 -1.97
N LEU A 226 0.28 7.59 -2.73
CA LEU A 226 1.60 7.28 -3.29
C LEU A 226 1.98 8.21 -4.44
N LEU A 227 1.01 8.66 -5.22
CA LEU A 227 1.28 9.58 -6.33
C LEU A 227 1.88 10.90 -5.84
N THR A 228 1.29 11.53 -4.82
CA THR A 228 1.84 12.78 -4.28
C THR A 228 3.28 12.59 -3.81
N ARG A 229 3.55 11.44 -3.18
CA ARG A 229 4.87 11.10 -2.69
C ARG A 229 5.87 10.85 -3.81
N ALA A 230 5.45 10.19 -4.89
CA ALA A 230 6.26 9.98 -6.08
C ALA A 230 6.68 11.33 -6.70
N GLN A 231 5.74 12.28 -6.82
CA GLN A 231 6.01 13.63 -7.32
C GLN A 231 7.05 14.36 -6.46
N GLN A 232 6.88 14.33 -5.14
CA GLN A 232 7.84 14.92 -4.21
C GLN A 232 9.21 14.25 -4.31
N HIS A 233 9.27 12.92 -4.49
CA HIS A 233 10.54 12.21 -4.65
C HIS A 233 11.24 12.63 -5.93
N HIS A 234 10.50 12.73 -7.04
CA HIS A 234 11.02 13.15 -8.34
C HIS A 234 11.61 14.55 -8.28
N GLN A 235 10.84 15.51 -7.77
CA GLN A 235 11.29 16.89 -7.60
C GLN A 235 12.55 16.96 -6.73
N TRP A 236 12.53 16.29 -5.58
CA TRP A 236 13.66 16.29 -4.66
C TRP A 236 14.92 15.68 -5.28
N TYR A 237 14.82 14.65 -6.13
CA TYR A 237 16.00 14.09 -6.80
C TYR A 237 16.62 15.06 -7.81
N HIS A 238 15.81 15.78 -8.60
CA HIS A 238 16.29 16.82 -9.51
C HIS A 238 16.97 17.98 -8.77
N GLU A 239 16.43 18.37 -7.61
CA GLU A 239 17.03 19.43 -6.79
C GLU A 239 18.31 18.97 -6.10
N LYS A 240 18.39 17.68 -5.74
CA LYS A 240 19.49 17.16 -4.92
C LYS A 240 20.71 16.72 -5.74
N PHE A 241 20.50 16.19 -6.94
CA PHE A 241 21.55 15.58 -7.74
C PHE A 241 21.61 16.23 -9.12
N GLU A 242 22.73 16.89 -9.42
CA GLU A 242 22.99 17.49 -10.74
C GLU A 242 23.00 16.44 -11.87
N ASP A 243 23.42 15.21 -11.55
CA ASP A 243 23.51 14.07 -12.46
C ASP A 243 22.24 13.20 -12.50
N TYR A 244 21.12 13.67 -11.93
CA TYR A 244 19.87 12.90 -11.97
C TYR A 244 19.37 12.70 -13.42
N PRO A 245 19.02 11.47 -13.83
CA PRO A 245 18.62 11.21 -15.21
C PRO A 245 17.32 11.95 -15.59
N LYS A 246 17.43 12.97 -16.45
CA LYS A 246 16.33 13.87 -16.82
C LYS A 246 15.19 13.17 -17.58
N PHE A 247 15.45 12.03 -18.22
CA PHE A 247 14.45 11.27 -18.96
C PHE A 247 13.54 10.44 -18.05
N ARG A 248 13.94 10.20 -16.78
CA ARG A 248 13.12 9.43 -15.84
C ARG A 248 11.78 10.12 -15.64
N LYS A 249 10.74 9.31 -15.54
CA LYS A 249 9.39 9.72 -15.21
C LYS A 249 9.14 9.54 -13.71
N ILE A 250 8.04 10.07 -13.20
CA ILE A 250 7.70 10.07 -11.79
C ILE A 250 7.33 8.65 -11.34
N MET A 251 6.38 8.02 -12.03
CA MET A 251 5.78 6.75 -11.61
C MET A 251 5.35 5.83 -12.77
N ILE A 252 4.84 6.35 -13.88
CA ILE A 252 4.41 5.56 -15.04
C ILE A 252 5.51 5.61 -16.11
N PRO A 253 6.14 4.46 -16.46
CA PRO A 253 7.23 4.43 -17.43
C PRO A 253 6.87 5.11 -18.75
N PHE A 254 7.77 5.96 -19.23
CA PHE A 254 7.66 6.72 -20.49
C PHE A 254 6.52 7.75 -20.58
N LEU A 255 5.58 7.75 -19.63
CA LEU A 255 4.42 8.64 -19.64
C LEU A 255 4.53 9.74 -18.57
N PHE A 256 4.56 9.36 -17.29
CA PHE A 256 4.35 10.28 -16.18
C PHE A 256 5.27 10.07 -15.00
#